data_AF-A0A665WIB7-F1
#
_entry.id   AF-A0A665WIB7-F1
#
_cell.length_a   1.000
_cell.length_b   1.000
_cell.length_c   1.000
_cell.angle_alpha   90.00
_cell.angle_beta   90.00
_cell.angle_gamma   90.00
#
_symmetry.space_group_name_H-M   'P 1'
#
loop_
_entity.id
_entity.type
_entity.pdbx_description
1 polymer ?
#
loop_
_entity_poly.entity_id
_entity_poly.type
_entity_poly.pdbx_seq_one_letter_code
_entity_poly.pdbx_strand_id
1 'polypeptide(L)'
;MRGQTCGLCGNADGEVRQEYRTPNERLSKNGVSYAHSWVLPGKSCRDASECYVKQESVKLEKQMLLHGEESKCYSVEPVLRCLPGCMPLRTTTVSVGFHCLPIDSNLNRSEDPSSIFQKSTDIQDTAEAHLACRCTAQCS
;
A
#
# COMPACT_ATOMS: atom_id res chain seq x y z
N MET A 1 7.54 -30.14 -1.39
CA MET A 1 7.76 -28.67 -1.30
C MET A 1 6.64 -27.99 -0.50
N ARG A 2 6.14 -28.61 0.58
CA ARG A 2 5.07 -28.04 1.42
C ARG A 2 5.62 -26.85 2.21
N GLY A 3 4.92 -25.72 2.24
CA GLY A 3 5.34 -24.54 3.01
C GLY A 3 6.56 -23.79 2.44
N GLN A 4 6.93 -24.04 1.18
CA GLN A 4 8.15 -23.48 0.57
C GLN A 4 7.86 -22.45 -0.53
N THR A 5 6.59 -22.13 -0.78
CA THR A 5 6.21 -21.09 -1.74
C THR A 5 5.85 -19.81 -1.02
N CYS A 6 5.79 -18.72 -1.76
CA CYS A 6 5.18 -17.47 -1.36
C CYS A 6 4.71 -16.76 -2.63
N GLY A 7 3.93 -15.69 -2.49
CA GLY A 7 3.30 -15.01 -3.61
C GLY A 7 1.82 -15.25 -3.68
N LEU A 8 1.21 -14.80 -4.78
CA LEU A 8 -0.25 -14.81 -5.00
C LEU A 8 -0.90 -16.20 -4.93
N CYS A 9 -0.12 -17.27 -5.08
CA CYS A 9 -0.59 -18.66 -5.00
C CYS A 9 -0.48 -19.25 -3.59
N GLY A 10 -0.15 -18.44 -2.58
CA GLY A 10 0.00 -18.89 -1.20
C GLY A 10 1.33 -19.61 -0.92
N ASN A 11 1.44 -20.18 0.28
CA ASN A 11 2.65 -20.83 0.79
C ASN A 11 2.67 -22.36 0.61
N ALA A 12 1.60 -22.92 0.02
CA ALA A 12 1.44 -24.35 -0.25
C ALA A 12 1.62 -25.22 1.01
N ASP A 13 1.16 -24.77 2.17
CA ASP A 13 1.18 -25.54 3.42
C ASP A 13 -0.11 -26.35 3.67
N GLY A 14 -1.15 -26.16 2.84
CA GLY A 14 -2.44 -26.84 2.94
C GLY A 14 -3.42 -26.19 3.92
N GLU A 15 -3.05 -25.07 4.55
CA GLU A 15 -3.98 -24.14 5.17
C GLU A 15 -4.74 -23.38 4.06
N VAL A 16 -5.94 -22.88 4.39
CA VAL A 16 -6.77 -22.11 3.45
C VAL A 16 -7.38 -20.85 4.09
N ARG A 17 -7.26 -20.71 5.41
CA ARG A 17 -7.87 -19.60 6.17
C ARG A 17 -7.01 -18.34 6.19
N GLN A 18 -5.70 -18.47 5.96
CA GLN A 18 -4.73 -17.38 6.12
C GLN A 18 -3.93 -17.11 4.84
N GLU A 19 -4.52 -17.37 3.67
CA GLU A 19 -3.84 -17.25 2.37
C GLU A 19 -3.42 -15.81 2.02
N TYR A 20 -4.12 -14.81 2.56
CA TYR A 20 -3.84 -13.40 2.29
C TYR A 20 -2.67 -12.83 3.09
N ARG A 21 -1.63 -13.65 3.32
CA ARG A 21 -0.40 -13.24 3.99
C ARG A 21 0.51 -12.49 3.01
N THR A 22 0.72 -11.22 3.28
CA THR A 22 1.51 -10.32 2.44
C THR A 22 3.02 -10.53 2.68
N PRO A 23 3.92 -9.97 1.84
CA PRO A 23 5.37 -10.16 1.98
C PRO A 23 5.96 -9.72 3.33
N ASN A 24 5.30 -8.77 4.01
CA ASN A 24 5.66 -8.32 5.36
C ASN A 24 4.97 -9.13 6.48
N GLU A 25 4.52 -10.35 6.16
CA GLU A 25 3.86 -11.31 7.06
C GLU A 25 2.49 -10.88 7.62
N ARG A 26 1.98 -9.70 7.25
CA ARG A 26 0.67 -9.21 7.68
C ARG A 26 -0.45 -10.00 6.97
N LEU A 27 -1.54 -10.25 7.67
CA LEU A 27 -2.74 -10.83 7.06
C LEU A 27 -3.62 -9.69 6.55
N SER A 28 -3.79 -9.59 5.23
CA SER A 28 -4.72 -8.63 4.64
C SER A 28 -6.15 -9.16 4.73
N LYS A 29 -7.11 -8.23 4.91
CA LYS A 29 -8.54 -8.56 5.03
C LYS A 29 -9.23 -8.74 3.67
N ASN A 30 -8.59 -8.38 2.57
CA ASN A 30 -9.19 -8.48 1.24
C ASN A 30 -8.16 -8.91 0.18
N GLY A 31 -8.67 -9.58 -0.86
CA GLY A 31 -7.83 -10.14 -1.92
C GLY A 31 -7.14 -9.09 -2.79
N VAL A 32 -7.69 -7.88 -2.91
CA VAL A 32 -7.12 -6.82 -3.74
C VAL A 32 -5.88 -6.21 -3.09
N SER A 33 -5.96 -5.85 -1.82
CA SER A 33 -4.81 -5.40 -1.02
C SER A 33 -3.73 -6.47 -0.93
N TYR A 34 -4.12 -7.74 -0.77
CA TYR A 34 -3.20 -8.86 -0.86
C TYR A 34 -2.49 -8.89 -2.21
N ALA A 35 -3.24 -8.85 -3.32
CA ALA A 35 -2.66 -8.87 -4.65
C ALA A 35 -1.73 -7.68 -4.92
N HIS A 36 -2.14 -6.48 -4.49
CA HIS A 36 -1.35 -5.27 -4.60
C HIS A 36 -0.04 -5.33 -3.81
N SER A 37 -0.01 -6.02 -2.67
CA SER A 37 1.22 -6.20 -1.87
C SER A 37 2.31 -7.03 -2.55
N TRP A 38 1.94 -7.85 -3.55
CA TRP A 38 2.87 -8.68 -4.32
C TRP A 38 3.30 -8.05 -5.65
N VAL A 39 2.81 -6.86 -5.98
CA VAL A 39 3.22 -6.15 -7.20
C VAL A 39 4.67 -5.70 -7.07
N LEU A 40 5.50 -6.10 -8.04
CA LEU A 40 6.89 -5.66 -8.10
C LEU A 40 6.94 -4.18 -8.49
N PRO A 41 7.53 -3.30 -7.64
CA PRO A 41 7.63 -1.89 -7.96
C PRO A 41 8.65 -1.67 -9.08
N GLY A 42 8.36 -0.73 -9.98
CA GLY A 42 9.35 -0.29 -10.96
C GLY A 42 10.46 0.54 -10.32
N LYS A 43 11.63 0.56 -10.97
CA LYS A 43 12.82 1.25 -10.46
C LYS A 43 12.94 2.70 -10.94
N SER A 44 12.51 3.00 -12.16
CA SER A 44 12.56 4.36 -12.73
C SER A 44 11.62 4.50 -13.92
N CYS A 45 11.30 5.75 -14.29
CA CYS A 45 10.52 6.08 -15.48
C CYS A 45 11.39 6.44 -16.70
N ARG A 46 12.70 6.15 -16.65
CA ARG A 46 13.67 6.61 -17.67
C ARG A 46 13.55 5.88 -19.01
N ASP A 47 13.03 4.66 -18.98
CA ASP A 47 12.64 3.96 -20.18
C ASP A 47 11.19 4.31 -20.52
N ALA A 48 10.97 4.93 -21.69
CA ALA A 48 9.66 5.42 -22.14
C ALA A 48 8.57 4.33 -22.23
N SER A 49 8.96 3.05 -22.18
CA SER A 49 8.09 1.88 -22.12
C SER A 49 7.73 1.43 -20.71
N GLU A 50 8.29 2.04 -19.66
CA GLU A 50 8.38 1.47 -18.31
C GLU A 50 7.86 2.37 -17.20
N CYS A 51 6.74 3.06 -17.45
CA CYS A 51 6.03 3.77 -16.40
C CYS A 51 5.28 2.79 -15.48
N TYR A 52 5.99 2.25 -14.49
CA TYR A 52 5.47 1.29 -13.53
C TYR A 52 4.83 1.97 -12.32
N VAL A 53 4.15 1.14 -11.52
CA VAL A 53 3.68 1.51 -10.20
C VAL A 53 4.77 1.26 -9.15
N LYS A 54 4.66 1.97 -8.03
CA LYS A 54 5.34 1.73 -6.76
C LYS A 54 4.30 1.44 -5.70
N GLN A 55 4.73 0.79 -4.62
CA GLN A 55 3.94 0.63 -3.40
C GLN A 55 4.30 1.75 -2.44
N GLU A 56 3.30 2.41 -1.85
CA GLU A 56 3.53 3.37 -0.77
C GLU A 56 2.38 3.39 0.23
N SER A 57 2.63 3.94 1.42
CA SER A 57 1.55 4.31 2.34
C SER A 57 0.94 5.64 1.91
N VAL A 58 -0.38 5.74 1.98
CA VAL A 58 -1.11 6.95 1.58
C VAL A 58 -1.79 7.56 2.79
N LYS A 59 -1.82 8.90 2.82
CA LYS A 59 -2.59 9.65 3.82
C LYS A 59 -4.07 9.61 3.45
N LEU A 60 -4.93 9.42 4.44
CA LEU A 60 -6.36 9.63 4.28
C LEU A 60 -6.64 11.14 4.25
N GLU A 61 -7.20 11.65 3.16
CA GLU A 61 -7.49 13.08 2.98
C GLU A 61 -8.67 13.57 3.82
N LYS A 62 -9.51 12.65 4.29
CA LYS A 62 -10.63 12.96 5.18
C LYS A 62 -10.11 13.42 6.54
N GLN A 63 -10.65 14.51 7.06
CA GLN A 63 -10.44 14.91 8.46
C GLN A 63 -11.02 13.84 9.38
N MET A 64 -10.18 13.32 10.27
CA MET A 64 -10.55 12.26 11.20
C MET A 64 -10.53 12.79 12.63
N LEU A 65 -11.63 12.58 13.34
CA LEU A 65 -11.71 12.77 14.79
C LEU A 65 -11.74 11.39 15.45
N LEU A 66 -10.65 11.03 16.09
CA LEU A 66 -10.50 9.77 16.82
C LEU A 66 -10.34 10.10 18.29
N HIS A 67 -11.20 9.53 19.14
CA HIS A 67 -11.23 9.80 20.59
C HIS A 67 -11.37 11.29 20.96
N GLY A 68 -11.96 12.11 20.07
CA GLY A 68 -12.14 13.54 20.29
C GLY A 68 -10.95 14.42 19.86
N GLU A 69 -9.92 13.85 19.23
CA GLU A 69 -8.74 14.57 18.77
C GLU A 69 -8.59 14.48 17.25
N GLU A 70 -8.18 15.57 16.61
CA GLU A 70 -7.89 15.57 15.18
C GLU A 70 -6.68 14.68 14.88
N SER A 71 -6.87 13.73 13.98
CA SER A 71 -5.90 12.70 13.66
C SER A 71 -5.58 12.67 12.17
N LYS A 72 -4.31 12.43 11.86
CA LYS A 72 -3.82 12.09 10.52
C LYS A 72 -3.70 10.57 10.42
N CYS A 73 -4.25 10.00 9.35
CA CYS A 73 -4.26 8.56 9.15
C CYS A 73 -3.46 8.15 7.93
N TYR A 74 -2.68 7.08 8.04
CA TYR A 74 -1.82 6.55 6.99
C TYR A 74 -2.11 5.07 6.77
N SER A 75 -2.13 4.63 5.51
CA SER A 75 -2.43 3.23 5.20
C SER A 75 -1.32 2.30 5.73
N VAL A 76 -1.71 1.24 6.44
CA VAL A 76 -0.81 0.15 6.87
C VAL A 76 -0.73 -0.98 5.85
N GLU A 77 -1.52 -0.86 4.78
CA GLU A 77 -1.43 -1.68 3.58
C GLU A 77 -0.81 -0.85 2.44
N PRO A 78 0.07 -1.44 1.62
CA PRO A 78 0.65 -0.74 0.48
C PRO A 78 -0.44 -0.42 -0.55
N VAL A 79 -0.48 0.82 -1.00
CA VAL A 79 -1.34 1.28 -2.09
C VAL A 79 -0.48 1.54 -3.32
N LEU A 80 -0.95 1.07 -4.48
CA LEU A 80 -0.24 1.26 -5.74
C LEU A 80 -0.35 2.71 -6.18
N ARG A 81 0.79 3.33 -6.47
CA ARG A 81 0.90 4.70 -6.96
C ARG A 81 1.85 4.73 -8.13
N CYS A 82 1.66 5.67 -9.05
CA CYS A 82 2.60 5.83 -10.15
C CYS A 82 3.93 6.34 -9.61
N LEU A 83 5.03 5.96 -10.25
CA LEU A 83 6.32 6.55 -9.96
C LEU A 83 6.32 8.07 -10.22
N PRO A 84 7.18 8.85 -9.55
CA PRO A 84 7.34 10.28 -9.85
C PRO A 84 7.61 10.54 -11.34
N GLY A 85 7.01 11.60 -11.89
CA GLY A 85 7.07 11.91 -13.33
C GLY A 85 6.04 11.17 -14.18
N CYS A 86 5.34 10.17 -13.63
CA CYS A 86 4.24 9.49 -14.30
C CYS A 86 2.86 10.00 -13.85
N MET A 87 1.85 9.75 -14.69
CA MET A 87 0.45 10.00 -14.37
C MET A 87 -0.40 8.73 -14.50
N PRO A 88 -1.44 8.54 -13.65
CA PRO A 88 -2.31 7.39 -13.74
C PRO A 88 -3.17 7.43 -15.00
N LEU A 89 -3.30 6.28 -15.66
CA LEU A 89 -4.23 6.04 -16.76
C LEU A 89 -5.51 5.36 -16.29
N ARG A 90 -5.36 4.45 -15.33
CA ARG A 90 -6.47 3.71 -14.73
C ARG A 90 -6.26 3.65 -13.23
N THR A 91 -7.31 3.97 -12.50
CA THR A 91 -7.34 3.85 -11.03
C THR A 91 -8.46 2.91 -10.62
N THR A 92 -8.40 2.46 -9.38
CA THR A 92 -9.47 1.73 -8.70
C THR A 92 -9.52 2.16 -7.25
N THR A 93 -10.67 2.03 -6.61
CA THR A 93 -10.79 2.17 -5.16
C THR A 93 -10.49 0.83 -4.49
N VAL A 94 -9.72 0.86 -3.41
CA VAL A 94 -9.39 -0.31 -2.58
C VAL A 94 -9.69 -0.02 -1.13
N SER A 95 -10.29 -0.97 -0.42
CA SER A 95 -10.48 -0.85 1.02
C SER A 95 -9.19 -1.26 1.72
N VAL A 96 -8.59 -0.35 2.49
CA VAL A 96 -7.33 -0.59 3.21
C VAL A 96 -7.47 -0.18 4.67
N GLY A 97 -6.65 -0.78 5.52
CA GLY A 97 -6.51 -0.37 6.91
C GLY A 97 -5.65 0.89 7.04
N PHE A 98 -6.02 1.78 7.94
CA PHE A 98 -5.22 2.95 8.29
C PHE A 98 -4.87 2.95 9.77
N HIS A 99 -3.66 3.42 10.07
CA HIS A 99 -3.20 3.79 11.39
C HIS A 99 -3.29 5.30 11.54
N CYS A 100 -3.90 5.76 12.63
CA CYS A 100 -4.18 7.15 12.89
C CYS A 100 -3.38 7.64 14.09
N LEU A 101 -2.85 8.85 13.96
CA LEU A 101 -2.07 9.50 15.00
C LEU A 101 -2.56 10.93 15.15
N PRO A 102 -2.54 11.51 16.37
CA PRO A 102 -2.86 12.92 16.57
C PRO A 102 -2.05 13.83 15.64
N ILE A 103 -2.63 14.94 15.17
CA ILE A 103 -1.91 15.87 14.26
C ILE A 103 -0.60 16.35 14.91
N ASP A 104 -0.66 16.68 16.19
CA ASP A 104 0.45 17.20 17.01
C ASP A 104 1.47 16.14 17.40
N SER A 105 1.17 14.86 17.14
CA SER A 105 2.19 13.82 17.26
C SER A 105 3.25 14.06 16.20
N ASN A 106 4.46 14.37 16.66
CA ASN A 106 5.65 14.27 15.84
C ASN A 106 5.83 12.79 15.49
N LEU A 107 5.25 12.35 14.38
CA LEU A 107 5.84 11.28 13.58
C LEU A 107 7.26 11.78 13.32
N ASN A 108 8.21 11.30 14.11
CA ASN A 108 9.61 11.53 13.83
C ASN A 108 9.78 11.14 12.37
N ARG A 109 10.11 12.13 11.53
CA ARG A 109 10.33 12.01 10.08
C ARG A 109 11.50 11.07 9.74
N SER A 110 11.98 10.32 10.74
CA SER A 110 13.03 9.32 10.76
C SER A 110 12.53 7.91 11.11
N GLU A 111 11.24 7.68 11.37
CA GLU A 111 10.70 6.31 11.35
C GLU A 111 10.48 5.93 9.88
N ASP A 112 11.37 5.06 9.41
CA ASP A 112 11.40 4.45 8.09
C ASP A 112 9.97 4.17 7.58
N PRO A 113 9.58 4.57 6.35
CA PRO A 113 8.30 4.18 5.74
C PRO A 113 8.05 2.67 5.74
N SER A 114 9.06 1.83 6.01
CA SER A 114 8.87 0.40 6.29
C SER A 114 8.09 0.12 7.60
N SER A 115 8.18 0.99 8.61
CA SER A 115 7.58 0.79 9.94
C SER A 115 6.07 0.96 9.97
N ILE A 116 5.50 1.78 9.07
CA ILE A 116 4.04 2.03 9.02
C ILE A 116 3.27 0.75 8.69
N PHE A 117 3.84 -0.13 7.88
CA PHE A 117 3.20 -1.37 7.47
C PHE A 117 3.11 -2.42 8.60
N GLN A 118 3.75 -2.17 9.74
CA GLN A 118 3.71 -3.00 10.94
C GLN A 118 2.78 -2.43 12.03
N LYS A 119 2.26 -1.21 11.85
CA LYS A 119 1.36 -0.59 12.83
C LYS A 119 -0.03 -1.24 12.80
N SER A 120 -0.78 -1.08 13.89
CA SER A 120 -2.16 -1.56 13.99
C SER A 120 -3.10 -0.80 13.06
N THR A 121 -4.18 -1.46 12.66
CA THR A 121 -5.27 -0.80 11.93
C THR A 121 -6.27 -0.22 12.94
N ASP A 122 -6.45 1.08 12.92
CA ASP A 122 -7.41 1.79 13.77
C ASP A 122 -8.76 1.94 13.07
N ILE A 123 -8.73 2.19 11.75
CA ILE A 123 -9.91 2.30 10.90
C ILE A 123 -9.70 1.62 9.55
N GLN A 124 -10.80 1.32 8.86
CA GLN A 124 -10.78 0.85 7.49
C GLN A 124 -11.55 1.84 6.62
N ASP A 125 -10.92 2.29 5.53
CA ASP A 125 -11.53 3.21 4.56
C ASP A 125 -11.01 2.88 3.16
N THR A 126 -11.43 3.64 2.16
CA THR A 126 -11.03 3.48 0.77
C THR A 126 -9.86 4.38 0.41
N ALA A 127 -8.96 3.85 -0.42
CA ALA A 127 -7.88 4.59 -1.05
C ALA A 127 -7.94 4.39 -2.57
N GLU A 128 -7.53 5.40 -3.32
CA GLU A 128 -7.32 5.24 -4.76
C GLU A 128 -5.98 4.55 -5.03
N ALA A 129 -6.01 3.45 -5.79
CA ALA A 129 -4.84 2.72 -6.26
C ALA A 129 -4.70 2.88 -7.78
N HIS A 130 -3.48 3.13 -8.25
CA HIS A 130 -3.17 3.27 -9.67
C HIS A 130 -2.88 1.88 -10.26
N LEU A 131 -3.62 1.48 -11.30
CA LEU A 131 -3.48 0.17 -11.95
C LEU A 131 -2.65 0.22 -13.24
N ALA A 132 -2.55 1.39 -13.86
CA ALA A 132 -1.76 1.62 -15.06
C ALA A 132 -1.29 3.07 -15.06
N CYS A 133 -0.06 3.29 -15.51
CA CYS A 133 0.57 4.60 -15.53
C CYS A 133 1.17 4.88 -16.92
N ARG A 134 1.31 6.16 -17.26
CA ARG A 134 2.08 6.61 -18.44
C ARG A 134 3.09 7.67 -18.06
N CYS A 135 4.19 7.71 -18.80
CA CYS A 135 5.18 8.77 -18.68
C CYS A 135 4.55 10.13 -19.05
N THR A 136 4.89 11.17 -18.31
CA THR A 136 4.67 12.55 -18.76
C THR A 136 5.91 13.03 -19.54
N ALA A 137 5.86 14.24 -20.12
CA ALA A 137 7.02 14.86 -20.75
C ALA A 137 8.22 15.08 -19.80
N GLN A 138 8.01 14.91 -18.48
CA GLN A 138 9.00 15.08 -17.42
C GLN A 138 9.63 13.75 -16.98
N CYS A 139 9.32 12.63 -17.63
CA CYS A 139 10.04 11.37 -17.44
C CYS A 139 11.40 11.44 -18.14
N SER A 140 12.43 11.88 -17.41
CA SER A 140 13.84 11.86 -17.84
C SER A 140 14.80 11.47 -16.70
#